data_AF-A0A3A0GCU9-F1
#
_entry.id   AF-A0A3A0GCU9-F1
#
_cell.length_a   1.000
_cell.length_b   1.000
_cell.length_c   1.000
_cell.angle_alpha   90.00
_cell.angle_beta   90.00
_cell.angle_gamma   90.00
#
_symmetry.space_group_name_H-M   'P 1'
#
loop_
_entity.id
_entity.type
_entity.pdbx_description
1 polymer ?
#
loop_
_entity_poly.entity_id
_entity_poly.type
_entity_poly.pdbx_seq_one_letter_code
_entity_poly.pdbx_strand_id
1 'polypeptide(L)'
;MKPFLTIILCLGAILAAILPTQAYSAVTAQVNCDIDQDSIEETVFILGNRRARVTLSSNGRTKKVNFFKRYPASKWVPSCADENDDDKLDLILTNTNNNRTKEFFFFQGDTDLTGCGSVRSWPGNLIYKTIGSSHFSSGDPRRNAVNVIAEWGYRGFDSCIEVLAANGERLGQMGYYGSWSGGPYRWYGPTGCGNLGISGASLASRARREAGSSNIYVKIGNICYGPIDSSRCLGSRSC
;
A
#
# COMPACT_ATOMS: atom_id res chain seq x y z
N MET A 1 -53.28 -38.72 -55.30
CA MET A 1 -51.99 -39.36 -55.64
C MET A 1 -51.02 -38.28 -56.11
N LYS A 2 -49.86 -38.16 -55.46
CA LYS A 2 -48.67 -37.32 -55.75
C LYS A 2 -48.85 -35.77 -55.81
N PRO A 3 -47.77 -35.00 -55.51
CA PRO A 3 -47.83 -33.64 -54.94
C PRO A 3 -47.59 -32.52 -55.97
N PHE A 4 -48.01 -31.30 -55.65
CA PHE A 4 -47.52 -30.03 -56.24
C PHE A 4 -47.47 -28.98 -55.11
N LEU A 5 -46.29 -28.51 -54.70
CA LEU A 5 -45.44 -27.46 -55.27
C LEU A 5 -45.80 -26.05 -54.76
N THR A 6 -45.01 -25.59 -53.79
CA THR A 6 -44.34 -24.27 -53.69
C THR A 6 -45.18 -22.97 -53.77
N ILE A 7 -45.10 -22.10 -52.76
CA ILE A 7 -44.31 -20.85 -52.73
C ILE A 7 -44.68 -19.99 -51.48
N ILE A 8 -43.60 -19.50 -50.87
CA ILE A 8 -43.42 -18.55 -49.76
C ILE A 8 -44.02 -17.17 -50.09
N LEU A 9 -44.64 -16.47 -49.14
CA LEU A 9 -44.19 -15.12 -48.73
C LEU A 9 -44.93 -14.56 -47.50
N CYS A 10 -44.10 -13.95 -46.66
CA CYS A 10 -44.32 -13.27 -45.38
C CYS A 10 -45.53 -12.31 -45.33
N LEU A 11 -46.10 -12.12 -44.12
CA LEU A 11 -45.96 -10.84 -43.39
C LEU A 11 -46.56 -10.94 -41.97
N GLY A 12 -45.70 -10.58 -41.00
CA GLY A 12 -45.95 -10.03 -39.66
C GLY A 12 -47.26 -10.29 -38.89
N ALA A 13 -47.13 -10.78 -37.66
CA ALA A 13 -47.09 -9.88 -36.49
C ALA A 13 -46.99 -10.66 -35.15
N ILE A 14 -45.88 -10.41 -34.46
CA ILE A 14 -45.79 -10.15 -33.01
C ILE A 14 -46.44 -11.18 -32.08
N LEU A 15 -45.72 -12.28 -31.84
CA LEU A 15 -45.85 -13.03 -30.59
C LEU A 15 -45.00 -12.30 -29.55
N ALA A 16 -45.64 -11.58 -28.63
CA ALA A 16 -44.98 -11.07 -27.43
C ALA A 16 -44.62 -12.26 -26.53
N ALA A 17 -43.45 -12.84 -26.78
CA ALA A 17 -42.82 -13.75 -25.84
C ALA A 17 -42.46 -12.93 -24.60
N ILE A 18 -43.23 -13.09 -23.54
CA ILE A 18 -42.85 -12.70 -22.19
C ILE A 18 -41.63 -13.56 -21.84
N LEU A 19 -40.43 -13.03 -22.13
CA LEU A 19 -39.20 -13.62 -21.65
C LEU A 19 -39.28 -13.61 -20.11
N PRO A 20 -39.01 -14.73 -19.42
CA PRO A 20 -38.80 -14.67 -17.99
C PRO A 20 -37.62 -13.73 -17.77
N THR A 21 -37.85 -12.66 -17.01
CA THR A 21 -36.78 -11.89 -16.38
C THR A 21 -35.97 -12.88 -15.55
N GLN A 22 -34.91 -13.44 -16.12
CA GLN A 22 -33.91 -14.17 -15.36
C GLN A 22 -33.38 -13.18 -14.33
N ALA A 23 -33.83 -13.33 -13.10
CA ALA A 23 -33.14 -12.78 -11.96
C ALA A 23 -31.76 -13.46 -11.98
N TYR A 24 -30.76 -12.75 -12.52
CA TYR A 24 -29.38 -13.18 -12.44
C TYR A 24 -29.02 -13.28 -10.96
N SER A 25 -28.95 -14.52 -10.46
CA SER A 25 -28.48 -14.83 -9.12
C SER A 25 -27.07 -14.29 -8.96
N ALA A 26 -26.82 -13.60 -7.84
CA ALA A 26 -25.49 -13.16 -7.49
C ALA A 26 -24.57 -14.37 -7.34
N VAL A 27 -23.39 -14.32 -7.95
CA VAL A 27 -22.37 -15.36 -7.77
C VAL A 27 -21.57 -15.02 -6.53
N THR A 28 -21.63 -15.89 -5.53
CA THR A 28 -20.71 -15.92 -4.39
C THR A 28 -19.47 -16.65 -4.84
N ALA A 29 -18.34 -15.96 -4.96
CA ALA A 29 -17.05 -16.57 -5.22
C ALA A 29 -16.16 -16.24 -4.04
N GLN A 30 -15.96 -17.21 -3.16
CA GLN A 30 -15.01 -17.08 -2.07
C GLN A 30 -13.62 -17.40 -2.63
N VAL A 31 -12.75 -16.40 -2.67
CA VAL A 31 -11.32 -16.60 -2.88
C VAL A 31 -10.66 -16.22 -1.58
N ASN A 32 -9.96 -17.19 -0.99
CA ASN A 32 -9.11 -16.95 0.16
C ASN A 32 -7.71 -16.68 -0.38
N CYS A 33 -7.18 -15.51 -0.10
CA CYS A 33 -5.81 -15.16 -0.45
C CYS A 33 -5.13 -14.76 0.84
N ASP A 34 -3.98 -15.36 1.11
CA ASP A 34 -3.07 -14.89 2.15
C ASP A 34 -2.25 -13.75 1.52
N ILE A 35 -2.78 -12.52 1.56
CA ILE A 35 -2.24 -11.40 0.78
C ILE A 35 -0.90 -10.90 1.33
N ASP A 36 -0.55 -11.26 2.57
CA ASP A 36 0.60 -10.74 3.32
C ASP A 36 1.53 -11.79 3.97
N GLN A 37 1.36 -13.10 3.74
CA GLN A 37 2.18 -14.20 4.30
C GLN A 37 2.30 -14.21 5.84
N ASP A 38 1.48 -13.46 6.56
CA ASP A 38 1.51 -13.32 8.02
C ASP A 38 0.46 -14.19 8.74
N SER A 39 -0.07 -15.20 8.03
CA SER A 39 -1.06 -16.17 8.53
C SER A 39 -2.45 -15.57 8.81
N ILE A 40 -2.82 -14.51 8.11
CA ILE A 40 -4.17 -13.95 8.17
C ILE A 40 -5.08 -14.64 7.15
N GLU A 41 -6.12 -15.34 7.63
CA GLU A 41 -7.19 -15.85 6.77
C GLU A 41 -8.06 -14.68 6.27
N GLU A 42 -7.80 -14.20 5.06
CA GLU A 42 -8.66 -13.21 4.41
C GLU A 42 -9.75 -13.88 3.56
N THR A 43 -11.02 -13.53 3.79
CA THR A 43 -12.17 -14.25 3.21
C THR A 43 -13.26 -13.35 2.58
N VAL A 44 -13.66 -13.71 1.34
CA VAL A 44 -14.96 -13.56 0.59
C VAL A 44 -15.23 -12.35 -0.36
N PHE A 45 -15.63 -12.69 -1.61
CA PHE A 45 -16.31 -11.84 -2.61
C PHE A 45 -17.73 -12.33 -2.97
N ILE A 46 -18.65 -11.42 -3.38
CA ILE A 46 -19.92 -11.75 -4.08
C ILE A 46 -20.24 -10.72 -5.18
N LEU A 47 -20.54 -11.17 -6.40
CA LEU A 47 -20.80 -10.37 -7.61
C LEU A 47 -22.28 -10.42 -8.07
N GLY A 48 -22.85 -9.24 -8.32
CA GLY A 48 -24.21 -9.02 -8.85
C GLY A 48 -24.38 -7.66 -9.57
N ASN A 49 -25.61 -7.19 -9.76
CA ASN A 49 -26.01 -6.09 -10.68
C ASN A 49 -25.68 -4.63 -10.28
N ARG A 50 -24.73 -4.35 -9.37
CA ARG A 50 -24.37 -2.97 -8.94
C ARG A 50 -22.85 -2.76 -8.77
N ARG A 51 -22.40 -1.50 -8.69
CA ARG A 51 -20.99 -1.05 -8.50
C ARG A 51 -20.28 -1.92 -7.45
N ALA A 52 -19.09 -2.42 -7.76
CA ALA A 52 -18.41 -3.39 -6.90
C ALA A 52 -17.79 -2.71 -5.67
N ARG A 53 -18.00 -3.34 -4.50
CA ARG A 53 -17.52 -2.93 -3.18
C ARG A 53 -16.57 -4.02 -2.69
N VAL A 54 -15.27 -3.77 -2.64
CA VAL A 54 -14.30 -4.69 -1.98
C VAL A 54 -14.36 -4.45 -0.50
N THR A 55 -14.39 -5.53 0.28
CA THR A 55 -14.26 -5.48 1.73
C THR A 55 -13.00 -6.25 2.10
N LEU A 56 -11.96 -5.56 2.53
CA LEU A 56 -10.78 -6.18 3.15
C LEU A 56 -10.97 -6.14 4.66
N SER A 57 -10.58 -7.18 5.39
CA SER A 57 -10.68 -7.19 6.85
C SER A 57 -9.35 -7.59 7.47
N SER A 58 -8.49 -6.61 7.75
CA SER A 58 -7.38 -6.86 8.68
C SER A 58 -7.85 -6.62 10.11
N ASN A 59 -7.51 -7.52 11.03
CA ASN A 59 -7.78 -7.38 12.47
C ASN A 59 -9.27 -7.14 12.85
N GLY A 60 -10.21 -7.71 12.08
CA GLY A 60 -11.65 -7.54 12.30
C GLY A 60 -12.22 -6.17 11.87
N ARG A 61 -11.44 -5.34 11.16
CA ARG A 61 -11.88 -4.04 10.64
C ARG A 61 -12.08 -4.06 9.12
N THR A 62 -13.33 -3.90 8.69
CA THR A 62 -13.76 -3.84 7.29
C THR A 62 -13.34 -2.53 6.58
N LYS A 63 -12.57 -2.64 5.49
CA LYS A 63 -12.23 -1.54 4.56
C LYS A 63 -12.97 -1.66 3.25
N LYS A 64 -13.70 -0.62 2.85
CA LYS A 64 -14.53 -0.59 1.64
C LYS A 64 -13.80 0.07 0.46
N VAL A 65 -13.53 -0.67 -0.61
CA VAL A 65 -13.05 -0.09 -1.88
C VAL A 65 -14.21 -0.04 -2.89
N ASN A 66 -14.45 1.12 -3.50
CA ASN A 66 -15.49 1.26 -4.53
C ASN A 66 -14.87 1.17 -5.93
N PHE A 67 -15.37 0.26 -6.76
CA PHE A 67 -15.04 0.24 -8.18
C PHE A 67 -16.12 0.92 -9.03
N PHE A 68 -15.67 1.61 -10.08
CA PHE A 68 -16.53 2.30 -11.04
C PHE A 68 -16.95 1.41 -12.23
N LYS A 69 -16.35 0.21 -12.37
CA LYS A 69 -16.54 -0.71 -13.51
C LYS A 69 -17.28 -1.98 -13.08
N ARG A 70 -18.06 -2.55 -14.01
CA ARG A 70 -18.86 -3.77 -13.79
C ARG A 70 -18.13 -5.00 -14.34
N TYR A 71 -18.05 -6.06 -13.55
CA TYR A 71 -17.44 -7.34 -13.94
C TYR A 71 -18.48 -8.48 -13.78
N PRO A 72 -19.04 -9.02 -14.87
CA PRO A 72 -19.97 -10.14 -14.78
C PRO A 72 -19.27 -11.41 -14.32
N ALA A 73 -19.77 -12.08 -13.29
CA ALA A 73 -19.17 -13.31 -12.76
C ALA A 73 -19.11 -14.46 -13.79
N SER A 74 -20.01 -14.47 -14.77
CA SER A 74 -19.95 -15.42 -15.88
C SER A 74 -18.76 -15.20 -16.83
N LYS A 75 -18.11 -14.03 -16.76
CA LYS A 75 -17.06 -13.58 -17.67
C LYS A 75 -15.73 -13.32 -16.98
N TRP A 76 -15.68 -13.37 -15.65
CA TRP A 76 -14.50 -12.99 -14.88
C TRP A 76 -14.32 -13.93 -13.70
N VAL A 77 -13.13 -14.52 -13.60
CA VAL A 77 -12.74 -15.38 -12.49
C VAL A 77 -11.66 -14.65 -11.67
N PRO A 78 -11.88 -14.46 -10.37
CA PRO A 78 -10.85 -13.95 -9.47
C PRO A 78 -9.80 -15.02 -9.18
N SER A 79 -8.55 -14.58 -9.06
CA SER A 79 -7.41 -15.38 -8.60
C SER A 79 -6.41 -14.46 -7.87
N CYS A 80 -5.55 -15.06 -7.05
CA CYS A 80 -4.41 -14.36 -6.47
C CYS A 80 -3.12 -14.94 -7.03
N ALA A 81 -2.26 -14.07 -7.54
CA ALA A 81 -0.94 -14.43 -8.01
C ALA A 81 0.00 -13.23 -7.87
N ASP A 82 1.27 -13.51 -7.62
CA ASP A 82 2.34 -12.53 -7.76
C ASP A 82 2.74 -12.51 -9.24
N GLU A 83 2.21 -11.54 -10.01
CA GLU A 83 2.54 -11.40 -11.44
C GLU A 83 3.57 -10.31 -11.73
N ASN A 84 4.01 -9.57 -10.70
CA ASN A 84 4.99 -8.50 -10.84
C ASN A 84 6.33 -8.79 -10.12
N ASP A 85 6.49 -10.00 -9.57
CA ASP A 85 7.66 -10.45 -8.81
C ASP A 85 8.02 -9.47 -7.68
N ASP A 86 7.02 -8.85 -7.05
CA ASP A 86 7.23 -7.93 -5.93
C ASP A 86 7.08 -8.58 -4.55
N ASP A 87 6.99 -9.92 -4.54
CA ASP A 87 6.75 -10.79 -3.39
C ASP A 87 5.39 -10.54 -2.73
N LYS A 88 4.41 -9.94 -3.43
CA LYS A 88 3.05 -9.70 -2.94
C LYS A 88 2.02 -10.35 -3.85
N LEU A 89 0.95 -10.84 -3.24
CA LEU A 89 -0.17 -11.38 -3.99
C LEU A 89 -1.05 -10.25 -4.53
N ASP A 90 -1.13 -10.16 -5.85
CA ASP A 90 -2.09 -9.30 -6.53
C ASP A 90 -3.46 -10.01 -6.62
N LEU A 91 -4.54 -9.25 -6.42
CA LEU A 91 -5.85 -9.71 -6.86
C LEU A 91 -5.97 -9.50 -8.37
N ILE A 92 -6.22 -10.59 -9.08
CA ILE A 92 -6.35 -10.61 -10.54
C ILE A 92 -7.76 -11.05 -10.89
N LEU A 93 -8.44 -10.25 -11.71
CA LEU A 93 -9.65 -10.70 -12.40
C LEU A 93 -9.27 -11.13 -13.82
N THR A 94 -9.46 -12.41 -14.13
CA THR A 94 -9.19 -12.96 -15.47
C THR A 94 -10.48 -13.14 -16.25
N ASN A 95 -10.53 -12.60 -17.48
CA ASN A 95 -11.70 -12.72 -18.33
C ASN A 95 -11.81 -14.13 -18.93
N THR A 96 -12.86 -14.88 -18.59
CA THR A 96 -13.04 -16.27 -19.01
C THR A 96 -13.32 -16.44 -20.49
N ASN A 97 -13.78 -15.40 -21.20
CA ASN A 97 -14.08 -15.51 -22.63
C ASN A 97 -12.81 -15.61 -23.48
N ASN A 98 -11.70 -15.02 -23.01
CA ASN A 98 -10.46 -14.95 -23.79
C ASN A 98 -9.21 -15.39 -23.02
N ASN A 99 -9.32 -15.60 -21.70
CA ASN A 99 -8.25 -15.97 -20.79
C ASN A 99 -6.98 -15.10 -20.90
N ARG A 100 -7.13 -13.87 -21.41
CA ARG A 100 -6.03 -12.96 -21.74
C ARG A 100 -6.21 -11.60 -21.10
N THR A 101 -7.44 -11.12 -21.03
CA THR A 101 -7.71 -9.84 -20.36
C THR A 101 -7.67 -10.05 -18.86
N LYS A 102 -6.65 -9.48 -18.22
CA LYS A 102 -6.50 -9.44 -16.77
C LYS A 102 -6.72 -8.01 -16.28
N GLU A 103 -7.37 -7.87 -15.14
CA GLU A 103 -7.44 -6.60 -14.42
C GLU A 103 -6.79 -6.80 -13.06
N PHE A 104 -5.79 -5.97 -12.79
CA PHE A 104 -4.97 -6.06 -11.60
C PHE A 104 -5.48 -5.08 -10.55
N PHE A 105 -5.63 -5.57 -9.34
CA PHE A 105 -6.03 -4.78 -8.20
C PHE A 105 -4.90 -4.82 -7.18
N PHE A 106 -4.09 -3.77 -7.23
CA PHE A 106 -3.06 -3.54 -6.23
C PHE A 106 -3.75 -3.04 -4.96
N PHE A 107 -3.67 -3.82 -3.90
CA PHE A 107 -3.98 -3.33 -2.58
C PHE A 107 -2.77 -2.54 -2.11
N GLN A 108 -2.81 -1.22 -2.29
CA GLN A 108 -2.04 -0.36 -1.40
C GLN A 108 -2.65 -0.58 -0.02
N GLY A 109 -2.03 -1.46 0.77
CA GLY A 109 -2.34 -1.61 2.18
C GLY A 109 -2.42 -0.21 2.74
N ASP A 110 -3.64 0.18 3.14
CA ASP A 110 -3.84 1.41 3.89
C ASP A 110 -2.82 1.34 5.02
N THR A 111 -1.83 2.22 4.94
CA THR A 111 -0.80 2.41 5.94
C THR A 111 -1.53 2.84 7.21
N ASP A 112 -1.99 1.87 7.99
CA ASP A 112 -2.57 2.10 9.31
C ASP A 112 -1.41 2.47 10.22
N LEU A 113 -0.87 3.67 10.01
CA LEU A 113 0.13 4.26 10.87
C LEU A 113 -0.58 4.71 12.15
N THR A 114 -1.11 3.74 12.90
CA THR A 114 -1.78 3.94 14.18
C THR A 114 -0.88 4.77 15.07
N GLY A 115 -1.30 6.01 15.36
CA GLY A 115 -0.51 6.99 16.10
C GLY A 115 -0.07 8.22 15.29
N CYS A 116 -0.29 8.24 13.98
CA CYS A 116 -0.19 9.43 13.16
C CYS A 116 -1.57 10.12 13.11
N GLY A 117 -1.64 11.40 13.50
CA GLY A 117 -2.82 12.22 13.26
C GLY A 117 -2.98 12.64 11.79
N SER A 118 -1.88 12.64 11.03
CA SER A 118 -1.90 12.78 9.57
C SER A 118 -0.64 12.19 8.93
N VAL A 119 -0.74 11.78 7.68
CA VAL A 119 0.38 11.33 6.84
C VAL A 119 0.64 12.39 5.77
N ARG A 120 1.92 12.76 5.57
CA ARG A 120 2.33 13.76 4.59
C ARG A 120 3.54 13.28 3.82
N SER A 121 3.70 13.79 2.59
CA SER A 121 4.94 13.61 1.84
C SER A 121 6.13 14.25 2.57
N TRP A 122 7.32 13.73 2.29
CA TRP A 122 8.56 14.30 2.80
C TRP A 122 8.71 15.77 2.36
N PRO A 123 8.77 16.74 3.29
CA PRO A 123 8.80 18.15 2.94
C PRO A 123 10.21 18.54 2.46
N GLY A 124 10.28 19.51 1.56
CA GLY A 124 11.55 19.94 0.96
C GLY A 124 12.57 20.54 1.93
N ASN A 125 12.12 20.96 3.13
CA ASN A 125 12.97 21.50 4.20
C ASN A 125 13.31 20.46 5.27
N LEU A 126 13.15 19.17 4.99
CA LEU A 126 13.72 18.08 5.78
C LEU A 126 14.71 17.30 4.91
N ILE A 127 15.78 16.84 5.54
CA ILE A 127 16.81 16.01 4.93
C ILE A 127 16.85 14.70 5.70
N TYR A 128 16.75 13.57 4.99
CA TYR A 128 16.96 12.24 5.54
C TYR A 128 18.31 11.71 5.06
N LYS A 129 19.12 11.20 5.99
CA LYS A 129 20.41 10.59 5.71
C LYS A 129 20.46 9.15 6.21
N THR A 130 21.04 8.28 5.37
CA THR A 130 21.19 6.84 5.64
C THR A 130 22.34 6.53 6.59
N ILE A 131 23.30 7.45 6.70
CA ILE A 131 24.41 7.40 7.65
C ILE A 131 24.65 8.79 8.23
N GLY A 132 25.44 8.83 9.30
CA GLY A 132 25.78 10.02 10.04
C GLY A 132 26.61 11.02 9.24
N SER A 133 27.53 11.68 9.93
CA SER A 133 28.48 12.58 9.31
C SER A 133 29.89 12.23 9.75
N SER A 134 30.83 12.42 8.83
CA SER A 134 32.25 12.16 9.05
C SER A 134 32.89 13.06 10.10
N HIS A 135 32.21 14.12 10.57
CA HIS A 135 32.70 14.94 11.67
C HIS A 135 32.67 14.22 13.03
N PHE A 136 31.86 13.16 13.16
CA PHE A 136 31.92 12.30 14.32
C PHE A 136 33.15 11.39 14.24
N SER A 137 33.73 11.07 15.40
CA SER A 137 34.86 10.13 15.48
C SER A 137 34.45 8.73 15.01
N SER A 138 35.42 7.91 14.59
CA SER A 138 35.15 6.56 14.08
C SER A 138 34.43 5.65 15.08
N GLY A 139 34.64 5.86 16.39
CA GLY A 139 33.96 5.11 17.47
C GLY A 139 32.61 5.69 17.89
N ASP A 140 32.18 6.81 17.32
CA ASP A 140 30.90 7.42 17.66
C ASP A 140 29.76 6.71 16.92
N PRO A 141 28.77 6.14 17.62
CA PRO A 141 27.69 5.39 16.98
C PRO A 141 26.84 6.26 16.04
N ARG A 142 26.82 7.59 16.23
CA ARG A 142 26.10 8.53 15.36
C ARG A 142 26.68 8.59 13.96
N ARG A 143 27.97 8.27 13.78
CA ARG A 143 28.64 8.29 12.48
C ARG A 143 28.01 7.33 11.48
N ASN A 144 27.53 6.19 11.95
CA ASN A 144 27.04 5.09 11.12
C ASN A 144 25.52 4.90 11.22
N ALA A 145 24.81 5.84 11.85
CA ALA A 145 23.38 5.77 12.07
C ALA A 145 22.60 6.74 11.18
N VAL A 146 21.35 6.41 10.90
CA VAL A 146 20.42 7.32 10.22
C VAL A 146 20.23 8.62 11.02
N ASN A 147 19.92 9.69 10.30
CA ASN A 147 19.61 10.99 10.90
C ASN A 147 18.66 11.81 10.03
N VAL A 148 17.99 12.76 10.68
CA VAL A 148 17.13 13.75 10.04
C VAL A 148 17.65 15.15 10.38
N ILE A 149 17.68 16.02 9.38
CA ILE A 149 18.07 17.42 9.53
C ILE A 149 16.92 18.28 9.01
N ALA A 150 16.39 19.16 9.85
CA ALA A 150 15.43 20.16 9.41
C ALA A 150 16.15 21.42 8.94
N GLU A 151 15.91 21.87 7.73
CA GLU A 151 16.45 23.11 7.20
C GLU A 151 15.78 24.36 7.81
N TRP A 152 16.31 25.53 7.45
CA TRP A 152 15.77 26.82 7.88
C TRP A 152 14.28 26.96 7.55
N GLY A 153 13.51 27.50 8.51
CA GLY A 153 12.08 27.73 8.37
C GLY A 153 11.20 26.51 8.66
N TYR A 154 11.76 25.34 8.98
CA TYR A 154 10.97 24.23 9.50
C TYR A 154 10.33 24.60 10.83
N ARG A 155 9.00 24.39 10.93
CA ARG A 155 8.20 24.65 12.13
C ARG A 155 7.71 23.31 12.66
N GLY A 156 8.45 22.77 13.62
CA GLY A 156 8.17 21.49 14.25
C GLY A 156 9.38 21.12 15.10
N PHE A 157 9.12 20.70 16.34
CA PHE A 157 10.19 20.26 17.23
C PHE A 157 9.64 19.21 18.17
N ASP A 158 10.35 18.09 18.21
CA ASP A 158 10.26 17.13 19.29
C ASP A 158 11.68 16.78 19.73
N SER A 159 11.86 16.49 21.01
CA SER A 159 13.13 15.97 21.52
C SER A 159 13.45 14.58 20.92
N CYS A 160 12.42 13.85 20.47
CA CYS A 160 12.49 12.49 19.96
C CYS A 160 11.55 12.36 18.76
N ILE A 161 12.03 11.76 17.67
CA ILE A 161 11.20 11.46 16.50
C ILE A 161 11.19 9.94 16.31
N GLU A 162 10.02 9.39 16.01
CA GLU A 162 9.85 7.95 15.84
C GLU A 162 10.07 7.57 14.37
N VAL A 163 10.59 6.37 14.15
CA VAL A 163 10.68 5.77 12.82
C VAL A 163 9.75 4.58 12.79
N LEU A 164 8.79 4.61 11.87
CA LEU A 164 7.75 3.61 11.70
C LEU A 164 7.96 2.87 10.38
N ALA A 165 7.61 1.59 10.34
CA ALA A 165 7.48 0.82 9.12
C ALA A 165 6.18 1.19 8.39
N ALA A 166 5.99 0.67 7.17
CA ALA A 166 4.81 1.00 6.36
C ALA A 166 3.48 0.57 6.98
N ASN A 167 3.47 -0.46 7.83
CA ASN A 167 2.30 -0.91 8.58
C ASN A 167 2.12 -0.20 9.94
N GLY A 168 2.94 0.81 10.25
CA GLY A 168 2.87 1.55 11.52
C GLY A 168 3.73 0.99 12.63
N GLU A 169 4.35 -0.17 12.45
CA GLU A 169 5.20 -0.80 13.47
C GLU A 169 6.41 0.08 13.80
N ARG A 170 6.75 0.19 15.09
CA ARG A 170 7.82 1.09 15.54
C ARG A 170 9.19 0.44 15.34
N LEU A 171 9.97 0.96 14.39
CA LEU A 171 11.34 0.53 14.11
C LEU A 171 12.35 1.13 15.10
N GLY A 172 12.06 2.29 15.69
CA GLY A 172 12.88 2.89 16.74
C GLY A 172 12.67 4.40 16.84
N GLN A 173 13.67 5.10 17.37
CA GLN A 173 13.63 6.56 17.51
C GLN A 173 15.00 7.21 17.31
N MET A 174 14.99 8.41 16.77
CA MET A 174 16.14 9.33 16.74
C MET A 174 15.91 10.43 17.77
N GLY A 175 16.96 10.86 18.46
CA GLY A 175 16.84 11.95 19.43
C GLY A 175 17.58 13.19 18.99
N TYR A 176 17.10 14.32 19.50
CA TYR A 176 17.61 15.64 19.19
C TYR A 176 19.06 15.79 19.65
N TYR A 177 19.92 16.14 18.72
CA TYR A 177 21.34 16.37 18.95
C TYR A 177 21.66 17.83 19.22
N GLY A 178 21.01 18.73 18.48
CA GLY A 178 21.27 20.16 18.60
C GLY A 178 20.83 20.94 17.38
N SER A 179 20.95 22.26 17.52
CA SER A 179 20.79 23.27 16.46
C SER A 179 22.01 24.17 16.48
N TRP A 180 22.51 24.56 15.31
CA TRP A 180 23.64 25.48 15.22
C TRP A 180 23.14 26.93 15.18
N SER A 181 23.40 27.73 16.22
CA SER A 181 23.07 29.17 16.30
C SER A 181 21.63 29.54 15.89
N GLY A 182 20.63 28.81 16.40
CA GLY A 182 19.22 28.99 16.05
C GLY A 182 18.81 28.42 14.68
N GLY A 183 19.73 27.70 14.02
CA GLY A 183 19.55 27.07 12.73
C GLY A 183 19.04 25.61 12.78
N PRO A 184 19.37 24.80 11.77
CA PRO A 184 18.68 23.54 11.48
C PRO A 184 18.69 22.54 12.64
N TYR A 185 17.53 22.02 13.02
CA TYR A 185 17.42 20.94 14.03
C TYR A 185 17.99 19.64 13.47
N ARG A 186 18.73 18.90 14.29
CA ARG A 186 19.29 17.61 13.89
C ARG A 186 18.87 16.52 14.88
N TRP A 187 18.37 15.41 14.34
CA TRP A 187 18.07 14.20 15.10
C TRP A 187 18.94 13.07 14.61
N TYR A 188 19.67 12.44 15.52
CA TYR A 188 20.52 11.29 15.23
C TYR A 188 19.98 10.05 15.92
N GLY A 189 20.20 8.90 15.28
CA GLY A 189 19.79 7.59 15.79
C GLY A 189 20.14 7.35 17.26
N PRO A 190 21.43 7.35 17.66
CA PRO A 190 21.85 7.13 19.03
C PRO A 190 22.20 8.45 19.73
N THR A 191 21.22 9.31 19.99
CA THR A 191 21.43 10.58 20.70
C THR A 191 20.26 10.90 21.61
N GLY A 192 20.51 11.30 22.86
CA GLY A 192 19.45 11.59 23.82
C GLY A 192 18.53 10.38 24.02
N CYS A 193 17.25 10.53 23.69
CA CYS A 193 16.29 9.42 23.69
C CYS A 193 16.43 8.45 22.50
N GLY A 194 17.21 8.82 21.48
CA GLY A 194 17.42 8.02 20.29
C GLY A 194 18.05 6.66 20.59
N ASN A 195 17.46 5.58 20.07
CA ASN A 195 17.98 4.22 20.17
C ASN A 195 18.26 3.58 18.81
N LEU A 196 18.12 4.34 17.72
CA LEU A 196 18.25 3.83 16.36
C LEU A 196 19.71 3.89 15.88
N GLY A 197 20.60 3.13 16.53
CA GLY A 197 22.04 3.07 16.21
C GLY A 197 22.39 2.27 14.95
N ILE A 198 21.56 2.30 13.91
CA ILE A 198 21.71 1.48 12.70
C ILE A 198 21.74 2.32 11.43
N SER A 199 22.43 1.80 10.40
CA SER A 199 22.48 2.41 9.07
C SER A 199 21.15 2.30 8.32
N GLY A 200 20.98 3.10 7.26
CA GLY A 200 19.80 3.07 6.40
C GLY A 200 19.59 1.72 5.71
N ALA A 201 20.67 1.00 5.37
CA ALA A 201 20.59 -0.35 4.81
C ALA A 201 20.07 -1.37 5.85
N SER A 202 20.59 -1.31 7.07
CA SER A 202 20.10 -2.14 8.19
C SER A 202 18.65 -1.81 8.55
N LEU A 203 18.28 -0.53 8.51
CA LEU A 203 16.92 -0.06 8.71
C LEU A 203 15.98 -0.54 7.60
N ALA A 204 16.45 -0.56 6.34
CA ALA A 204 15.67 -1.06 5.19
C ALA A 204 15.40 -2.55 5.33
N SER A 205 16.41 -3.32 5.71
CA SER A 205 16.27 -4.74 6.02
C SER A 205 15.26 -4.97 7.14
N ARG A 206 15.31 -4.16 8.20
CA ARG A 206 14.34 -4.25 9.30
C ARG A 206 12.93 -3.90 8.83
N ALA A 207 12.72 -2.79 8.13
CA ALA A 207 11.43 -2.39 7.61
C ALA A 207 10.82 -3.45 6.69
N ARG A 208 11.62 -4.10 5.83
CA ARG A 208 11.16 -5.22 4.99
C ARG A 208 10.67 -6.41 5.82
N ARG A 209 11.36 -6.76 6.90
CA ARG A 209 10.92 -7.84 7.80
C ARG A 209 9.61 -7.49 8.51
N GLU A 210 9.44 -6.25 8.94
CA GLU A 210 8.24 -5.86 9.71
C GLU A 210 7.02 -5.57 8.81
N ALA A 211 7.21 -5.11 7.57
CA ALA A 211 6.12 -4.56 6.75
C ALA A 211 6.22 -4.87 5.24
N GLY A 212 7.05 -5.81 4.82
CA GLY A 212 7.21 -6.19 3.41
C GLY A 212 7.73 -5.06 2.49
N SER A 213 8.28 -3.98 3.07
CA SER A 213 8.75 -2.81 2.31
C SER A 213 9.95 -2.15 3.00
N SER A 214 10.90 -1.61 2.23
CA SER A 214 11.95 -0.73 2.78
C SER A 214 11.47 0.68 3.08
N ASN A 215 10.20 0.98 2.81
CA ASN A 215 9.62 2.27 3.09
C ASN A 215 9.40 2.47 4.59
N ILE A 216 9.85 3.63 5.08
CA ILE A 216 9.63 4.08 6.44
C ILE A 216 8.83 5.39 6.46
N TYR A 217 8.32 5.71 7.64
CA TYR A 217 7.75 7.00 7.97
C TYR A 217 8.46 7.57 9.18
N VAL A 218 8.77 8.87 9.14
CA VAL A 218 9.32 9.58 10.30
C VAL A 218 8.21 10.37 10.95
N LYS A 219 7.90 10.06 12.21
CA LYS A 219 6.86 10.73 12.98
C LYS A 219 7.46 11.86 13.81
N ILE A 220 6.95 13.06 13.56
CA ILE A 220 7.26 14.29 14.29
C ILE A 220 5.93 14.84 14.80
N GLY A 221 5.72 14.78 16.10
CA GLY A 221 4.46 15.03 16.79
C GLY A 221 3.39 14.07 16.31
N ASN A 222 2.29 14.62 15.80
CA ASN A 222 1.18 13.87 15.21
C ASN A 222 1.27 13.73 13.68
N ILE A 223 2.39 14.10 13.06
CA ILE A 223 2.55 14.03 11.59
C ILE A 223 3.59 12.98 11.24
N CYS A 224 3.24 12.09 10.31
CA CYS A 224 4.16 11.10 9.77
C CYS A 224 4.55 11.47 8.35
N TYR A 225 5.85 11.65 8.14
CA TYR A 225 6.43 12.05 6.86
C TYR A 225 6.97 10.82 6.14
N GLY A 226 6.50 10.58 4.92
CA GLY A 226 6.93 9.47 4.08
C GLY A 226 5.99 9.25 2.89
N PRO A 227 6.06 8.09 2.21
CA PRO A 227 7.05 7.03 2.43
C PRO A 227 8.48 7.47 2.03
N ILE A 228 9.48 6.91 2.71
CA ILE A 228 10.92 7.11 2.42
C ILE A 228 11.54 5.73 2.23
N ASP A 229 12.21 5.46 1.10
CA ASP A 229 13.09 4.30 1.02
C ASP A 229 14.28 4.51 1.97
N SER A 230 14.31 3.78 3.09
CA SER A 230 15.28 4.04 4.16
C SER A 230 16.73 3.80 3.75
N SER A 231 16.97 3.15 2.60
CA SER A 231 18.28 2.91 2.03
C SER A 231 18.81 4.08 1.17
N ARG A 232 18.00 5.12 0.94
CA ARG A 232 18.35 6.28 0.10
C ARG A 232 18.28 7.58 0.88
N CYS A 233 19.20 8.50 0.63
CA CYS A 233 19.06 9.84 1.20
C CYS A 233 17.98 10.63 0.46
N LEU A 234 17.30 11.53 1.18
CA LEU A 234 16.38 12.50 0.60
C LEU A 234 16.82 13.91 1.01
N GLY A 235 16.83 14.85 0.07
CA GLY A 235 17.23 16.24 0.33
C GLY A 235 18.73 16.45 0.60
N SER A 236 19.55 15.40 0.56
CA SER A 236 21.01 15.51 0.72
C SER A 236 21.76 15.16 -0.56
N ARG A 237 22.79 15.95 -0.88
CA ARG A 237 23.79 15.59 -1.90
C ARG A 237 24.88 14.65 -1.37
N SER A 238 24.92 14.44 -0.05
CA SER A 238 25.96 13.68 0.63
C SER A 238 25.30 12.57 1.45
N CYS A 239 25.21 11.38 0.88
CA CYS A 239 25.28 10.14 1.64
C CYS A 239 26.77 9.85 1.82
#